data_AF-A0A2E2MAW8-F1
#
_entry.id   AF-A0A2E2MAW8-F1
#
_cell.length_a   1.000
_cell.length_b   1.000
_cell.length_c   1.000
_cell.angle_alpha   90.00
_cell.angle_beta   90.00
_cell.angle_gamma   90.00
#
_symmetry.space_group_name_H-M   'P 1'
#
loop_
_entity.id
_entity.type
_entity.pdbx_description
1 polymer ?
#
loop_
_entity_poly.entity_id
_entity_poly.type
_entity_poly.pdbx_seq_one_letter_code
_entity_poly.pdbx_strand_id
1 'polypeptide(L)'
;MAVEAYKKLHTLNPGYGKTGERLLDYVEPFLSDLKAKRILDFGCGKGALGKRLRTLGYDVTLYDPYVEEYSAPPDGLFDLVLCTDVMEHIPKADLNSVLGYLATLSDHVLFVISLTFADALLPDGSNAHCTIESADWWLEEIRRHFPSTQTVQTRQASALGAITWRPHPTALARLTAVHERRRRREKMKARLLLPARAVAARLIGFRGLAPLNDLVEGKAVAIVGNASSICASTYGAEIDAHDVVIRLNRGPIISPETSGTRTTVLASSIWVSRGNFRQKKSRLLLWLTPKRREFPLWLLKARHMGTVFPKPLYEDLSQRLGSRPSSGMMVTAATLLCNPSSVSLFGFDGFQSDSLSGIGQRHVGPHDYPAEQAYLSELAQQAPLEIRCQGTPAPSPSPISYH
;
A
#
# COMPACT_ATOMS: atom_id res chain seq x y z
N MET A 1 -17.84 10.76 11.45
CA MET A 1 -16.42 10.82 11.87
C MET A 1 -15.45 10.80 10.69
N ALA A 2 -15.66 9.97 9.66
CA ALA A 2 -14.79 9.92 8.47
C ALA A 2 -14.65 11.27 7.72
N VAL A 3 -15.77 11.96 7.45
CA VAL A 3 -15.80 13.24 6.71
C VAL A 3 -14.83 14.28 7.29
N GLU A 4 -14.86 14.47 8.61
CA GLU A 4 -14.02 15.45 9.30
C GLU A 4 -12.54 15.06 9.27
N ALA A 5 -12.22 13.76 9.34
CA ALA A 5 -10.86 13.26 9.23
C ALA A 5 -10.27 13.54 7.83
N TYR A 6 -11.04 13.35 6.76
CA TYR A 6 -10.61 13.67 5.39
C TYR A 6 -10.44 15.17 5.16
N LYS A 7 -11.38 16.01 5.64
CA LYS A 7 -11.25 17.48 5.60
C LYS A 7 -9.95 17.96 6.27
N LYS A 8 -9.64 17.40 7.45
CA LYS A 8 -8.36 17.65 8.14
C LYS A 8 -7.16 17.17 7.33
N LEU A 9 -7.21 15.99 6.71
CA LEU A 9 -6.13 15.48 5.86
C LEU A 9 -5.85 16.40 4.67
N HIS A 10 -6.89 16.89 3.98
CA HIS A 10 -6.73 17.84 2.87
C HIS A 10 -6.03 19.15 3.28
N THR A 11 -6.33 19.60 4.50
CA THR A 11 -5.76 20.80 5.11
C THR A 11 -4.31 20.58 5.55
N LEU A 12 -4.03 19.50 6.28
CA LEU A 12 -2.72 19.20 6.86
C LEU A 12 -1.69 18.74 5.82
N ASN A 13 -2.14 18.14 4.72
CA ASN A 13 -1.27 17.65 3.65
C ASN A 13 -1.52 18.38 2.33
N PRO A 14 -0.74 19.43 2.03
CA PRO A 14 -0.87 20.17 0.77
C PRO A 14 -0.68 19.32 -0.48
N GLY A 15 0.00 18.16 -0.39
CA GLY A 15 0.22 17.25 -1.51
C GLY A 15 -0.92 16.25 -1.77
N TYR A 16 -1.81 16.02 -0.79
CA TYR A 16 -2.93 15.11 -0.93
C TYR A 16 -3.99 15.66 -1.92
N GLY A 17 -4.58 14.79 -2.73
CA GLY A 17 -5.60 15.14 -3.73
C GLY A 17 -5.10 15.90 -4.98
N LYS A 18 -3.79 15.87 -5.29
CA LYS A 18 -3.20 16.63 -6.43
C LYS A 18 -2.77 15.78 -7.63
N THR A 19 -2.86 14.46 -7.54
CA THR A 19 -2.24 13.55 -8.53
C THR A 19 -3.11 13.23 -9.74
N GLY A 20 -4.37 13.69 -9.76
CA GLY A 20 -5.36 13.39 -10.79
C GLY A 20 -4.93 13.72 -12.22
N GLU A 21 -4.17 14.79 -12.46
CA GLU A 21 -3.70 15.17 -13.81
C GLU A 21 -2.93 14.03 -14.51
N ARG A 22 -2.29 13.13 -13.74
CA ARG A 22 -1.58 11.98 -14.29
C ARG A 22 -2.50 10.98 -15.02
N LEU A 23 -3.82 11.09 -14.84
CA LEU A 23 -4.83 10.26 -15.48
C LEU A 23 -5.32 10.84 -16.81
N LEU A 24 -4.88 12.04 -17.22
CA LEU A 24 -5.38 12.66 -18.46
C LEU A 24 -5.25 11.74 -19.68
N ASP A 25 -4.05 11.23 -19.96
CA ASP A 25 -3.81 10.31 -21.09
C ASP A 25 -4.61 9.00 -20.98
N TYR A 26 -5.04 8.63 -19.77
CA TYR A 26 -5.82 7.44 -19.49
C TYR A 26 -7.32 7.66 -19.74
N VAL A 27 -7.82 8.85 -19.42
CA VAL A 27 -9.24 9.22 -19.53
C VAL A 27 -9.61 9.66 -20.95
N GLU A 28 -8.71 10.33 -21.68
CA GLU A 28 -8.98 10.87 -23.02
C GLU A 28 -9.56 9.84 -24.01
N PRO A 29 -9.06 8.59 -24.12
CA PRO A 29 -9.62 7.61 -25.04
C PRO A 29 -11.11 7.35 -24.81
N PHE A 30 -11.56 7.39 -23.55
CA PHE A 30 -12.95 7.17 -23.15
C PHE A 30 -13.83 8.41 -23.38
N LEU A 31 -13.29 9.61 -23.19
CA LEU A 31 -13.97 10.86 -23.55
C LEU A 31 -14.26 10.91 -25.05
N SER A 32 -13.25 10.56 -25.86
CA SER A 32 -13.37 10.46 -27.31
C SER A 32 -14.38 9.38 -27.74
N ASP A 33 -14.38 8.23 -27.06
CA ASP A 33 -15.27 7.10 -27.33
C ASP A 33 -16.75 7.47 -27.18
N LEU A 34 -17.08 8.13 -26.06
CA LEU A 34 -18.44 8.56 -25.74
C LEU A 34 -18.84 9.89 -26.40
N LYS A 35 -17.89 10.59 -27.02
CA LYS A 35 -18.06 11.99 -27.45
C LYS A 35 -18.56 12.88 -26.30
N ALA A 36 -18.08 12.58 -25.08
CA ALA A 36 -18.55 13.22 -23.84
C ALA A 36 -18.23 14.71 -23.84
N LYS A 37 -19.20 15.53 -23.43
CA LYS A 37 -19.08 16.98 -23.30
C LYS A 37 -19.22 17.43 -21.85
N ARG A 38 -20.24 16.92 -21.16
CA ARG A 38 -20.54 17.21 -19.75
C ARG A 38 -20.04 16.07 -18.87
N ILE A 39 -19.04 16.37 -18.05
CA ILE A 39 -18.29 15.39 -17.27
C ILE A 39 -18.42 15.73 -15.79
N LEU A 40 -18.56 14.71 -14.95
CA LEU A 40 -18.40 14.84 -13.50
C LEU A 40 -17.07 14.23 -13.07
N ASP A 41 -16.22 15.02 -12.40
CA ASP A 41 -15.07 14.52 -11.65
C ASP A 41 -15.54 14.28 -10.20
N PHE A 42 -15.94 13.04 -9.90
CA PHE A 42 -16.50 12.64 -8.62
C PHE A 42 -15.37 12.24 -7.67
N GLY A 43 -15.33 12.84 -6.47
CA GLY A 43 -14.19 12.71 -5.55
C GLY A 43 -12.92 13.39 -6.08
N CYS A 44 -13.09 14.57 -6.69
CA CYS A 44 -12.02 15.24 -7.46
C CYS A 44 -10.81 15.73 -6.62
N GLY A 45 -10.88 15.66 -5.28
CA GLY A 45 -9.90 16.21 -4.37
C GLY A 45 -9.68 17.69 -4.64
N LYS A 46 -8.45 18.08 -5.04
CA LYS A 46 -8.13 19.48 -5.36
C LYS A 46 -8.47 19.89 -6.80
N GLY A 47 -9.20 19.03 -7.52
CA GLY A 47 -9.73 19.28 -8.86
C GLY A 47 -8.68 19.25 -9.97
N ALA A 48 -7.52 18.62 -9.77
CA ALA A 48 -6.40 18.70 -10.71
C ALA A 48 -6.75 18.16 -12.11
N LEU A 49 -7.49 17.05 -12.19
CA LEU A 49 -7.91 16.45 -13.45
C LEU A 49 -9.00 17.29 -14.12
N GLY A 50 -10.10 17.58 -13.44
CA GLY A 50 -11.18 18.38 -14.01
C GLY A 50 -10.75 19.80 -14.41
N LYS A 51 -9.87 20.47 -13.64
CA LYS A 51 -9.27 21.77 -14.06
C LYS A 51 -8.53 21.62 -15.38
N ARG A 52 -7.75 20.55 -15.56
CA ARG A 52 -7.03 20.29 -16.81
C ARG A 52 -8.00 20.01 -17.97
N LEU A 53 -9.05 19.22 -17.74
CA LEU A 53 -10.07 18.95 -18.74
C LEU A 53 -10.82 20.23 -19.16
N ARG A 54 -11.14 21.13 -18.23
CA ARG A 54 -11.72 22.46 -18.56
C ARG A 54 -10.82 23.26 -19.51
N THR A 55 -9.49 23.25 -19.31
CA THR A 55 -8.57 23.93 -20.25
C THR A 55 -8.55 23.32 -21.66
N LEU A 56 -9.01 22.07 -21.80
CA LEU A 56 -9.15 21.39 -23.08
C LEU A 56 -10.54 21.59 -23.71
N GLY A 57 -11.42 22.39 -23.08
CA GLY A 57 -12.73 22.74 -23.60
C GLY A 57 -13.89 21.85 -23.17
N TYR A 58 -13.70 20.96 -22.19
CA TYR A 58 -14.78 20.15 -21.64
C TYR A 58 -15.59 20.93 -20.57
N ASP A 59 -16.89 20.66 -20.50
CA ASP A 59 -17.74 21.11 -19.41
C ASP A 59 -17.60 20.13 -18.23
N VAL A 60 -16.87 20.51 -17.19
CA VAL A 60 -16.57 19.62 -16.07
C VAL A 60 -17.12 20.18 -14.78
N THR A 61 -17.96 19.39 -14.11
CA THR A 61 -18.36 19.62 -12.72
C THR A 61 -17.37 18.92 -11.80
N LEU A 62 -16.90 19.64 -10.77
CA LEU A 62 -15.99 19.11 -9.75
C LEU A 62 -16.82 18.84 -8.50
N TYR A 63 -16.76 17.62 -7.98
CA TYR A 63 -17.43 17.27 -6.73
C TYR A 63 -16.47 16.52 -5.80
N ASP A 64 -16.37 16.96 -4.56
CA ASP A 64 -15.71 16.24 -3.48
C ASP A 64 -16.30 16.67 -2.12
N PRO A 65 -16.96 15.77 -1.37
CA PRO A 65 -17.60 16.12 -0.10
C PRO A 65 -16.59 16.52 1.00
N TYR A 66 -15.31 16.24 0.81
CA TYR A 66 -14.22 16.54 1.75
C TYR A 66 -13.45 17.81 1.39
N VAL A 67 -13.83 18.50 0.31
CA VAL A 67 -13.25 19.79 -0.10
C VAL A 67 -14.36 20.82 -0.21
N GLU A 68 -14.32 21.83 0.66
CA GLU A 68 -15.38 22.85 0.79
C GLU A 68 -15.73 23.54 -0.54
N GLU A 69 -14.72 23.86 -1.36
CA GLU A 69 -14.91 24.45 -2.69
C GLU A 69 -15.74 23.57 -3.65
N TYR A 70 -15.72 22.24 -3.43
CA TYR A 70 -16.34 21.23 -4.32
C TYR A 70 -17.39 20.38 -3.62
N SER A 71 -17.85 20.76 -2.43
CA SER A 71 -18.78 19.93 -1.65
C SER A 71 -20.25 20.08 -2.04
N ALA A 72 -20.57 20.99 -2.96
CA ALA A 72 -21.93 21.16 -3.47
C ALA A 72 -22.34 19.94 -4.31
N PRO A 73 -23.46 19.26 -4.00
CA PRO A 73 -23.90 18.10 -4.76
C PRO A 73 -24.05 18.42 -6.25
N PRO A 74 -23.60 17.54 -7.16
CA PRO A 74 -23.78 17.74 -8.58
C PRO A 74 -25.26 17.66 -8.96
N ASP A 75 -25.67 18.51 -9.90
CA ASP A 75 -27.03 18.57 -10.44
C ASP A 75 -27.05 18.19 -11.92
N GLY A 76 -28.12 17.52 -12.33
CA GLY A 76 -28.35 17.03 -13.70
C GLY A 76 -27.59 15.75 -14.06
N LEU A 77 -27.76 15.34 -15.32
CA LEU A 77 -27.13 14.16 -15.90
C LEU A 77 -25.79 14.51 -16.56
N PHE A 78 -24.88 13.53 -16.59
CA PHE A 78 -23.54 13.65 -17.17
C PHE A 78 -23.35 12.63 -18.29
N ASP A 79 -22.57 12.99 -19.30
CA ASP A 79 -22.19 12.06 -20.38
C ASP A 79 -21.19 11.01 -19.87
N LEU A 80 -20.38 11.38 -18.87
CA LEU A 80 -19.41 10.52 -18.21
C LEU A 80 -19.14 11.01 -16.77
N VAL A 81 -19.14 10.07 -15.82
CA VAL A 81 -18.61 10.27 -14.48
C VAL A 81 -17.22 9.64 -14.37
N LEU A 82 -16.25 10.42 -13.90
CA LEU A 82 -14.91 9.98 -13.53
C LEU A 82 -14.91 9.72 -12.03
N CYS A 83 -14.76 8.46 -11.62
CA CYS A 83 -14.68 8.04 -10.22
C CYS A 83 -13.31 7.41 -9.98
N THR A 84 -12.30 8.24 -9.73
CA THR A 84 -10.89 7.81 -9.69
C THR A 84 -10.26 8.09 -8.34
N ASP A 85 -9.76 7.05 -7.64
CA ASP A 85 -9.19 7.14 -6.28
C ASP A 85 -10.25 7.62 -5.25
N VAL A 86 -11.40 6.93 -5.21
CA VAL A 86 -12.59 7.33 -4.43
C VAL A 86 -13.21 6.16 -3.68
N MET A 87 -13.57 5.08 -4.39
CA MET A 87 -14.38 4.00 -3.81
C MET A 87 -13.68 3.30 -2.63
N GLU A 88 -12.35 3.18 -2.67
CA GLU A 88 -11.51 2.62 -1.61
C GLU A 88 -11.48 3.47 -0.32
N HIS A 89 -11.90 4.73 -0.40
CA HIS A 89 -12.01 5.67 0.73
C HIS A 89 -13.38 5.64 1.41
N ILE A 90 -14.34 4.92 0.84
CA ILE A 90 -15.72 4.84 1.32
C ILE A 90 -15.86 3.57 2.19
N PRO A 91 -16.40 3.67 3.41
CA PRO A 91 -16.67 2.50 4.24
C PRO A 91 -17.59 1.51 3.53
N LYS A 92 -17.34 0.20 3.69
CA LYS A 92 -18.11 -0.85 3.01
C LYS A 92 -19.63 -0.69 3.15
N ALA A 93 -20.11 -0.26 4.32
CA ALA A 93 -21.53 -0.07 4.61
C ALA A 93 -22.19 1.01 3.71
N ASP A 94 -21.40 1.99 3.24
CA ASP A 94 -21.89 3.12 2.45
C ASP A 94 -21.72 2.91 0.94
N LEU A 95 -21.02 1.85 0.51
CA LEU A 95 -20.73 1.65 -0.91
C LEU A 95 -21.97 1.46 -1.77
N ASN A 96 -22.96 0.72 -1.25
CA ASN A 96 -24.18 0.45 -2.00
C ASN A 96 -24.98 1.74 -2.28
N SER A 97 -25.04 2.66 -1.32
CA SER A 97 -25.74 3.93 -1.50
C SER A 97 -24.99 4.86 -2.44
N VAL A 98 -23.65 4.89 -2.38
CA VAL A 98 -22.83 5.71 -3.29
C VAL A 98 -22.89 5.17 -4.72
N LEU A 99 -22.77 3.86 -4.93
CA LEU A 99 -22.92 3.26 -6.26
C LEU A 99 -24.31 3.53 -6.84
N GLY A 100 -25.36 3.39 -6.03
CA GLY A 100 -26.72 3.73 -6.43
C GLY A 100 -26.86 5.22 -6.80
N TYR A 101 -26.24 6.12 -6.03
CA TYR A 101 -26.23 7.55 -6.34
C TYR A 101 -25.52 7.84 -7.67
N LEU A 102 -24.36 7.23 -7.92
CA LEU A 102 -23.65 7.36 -9.20
C LEU A 102 -24.52 6.92 -10.39
N ALA A 103 -25.31 5.85 -10.23
CA ALA A 103 -26.21 5.36 -11.27
C ALA A 103 -27.35 6.35 -11.58
N THR A 104 -27.70 7.25 -10.66
CA THR A 104 -28.66 8.34 -10.95
C THR A 104 -28.06 9.50 -11.75
N LEU A 105 -26.73 9.62 -11.79
CA LEU A 105 -26.03 10.73 -12.43
C LEU A 105 -25.61 10.42 -13.87
N SER A 106 -25.33 9.15 -14.19
CA SER A 106 -24.88 8.72 -15.51
C SER A 106 -24.93 7.19 -15.65
N ASP A 107 -25.28 6.71 -16.84
CA ASP A 107 -25.08 5.30 -17.23
C ASP A 107 -23.60 4.96 -17.49
N HIS A 108 -22.78 5.99 -17.75
CA HIS A 108 -21.36 5.87 -18.07
C HIS A 108 -20.49 6.37 -16.91
N VAL A 109 -19.76 5.44 -16.30
CA VAL A 109 -18.83 5.71 -15.20
C VAL A 109 -17.51 5.01 -15.48
N LEU A 110 -16.40 5.74 -15.36
CA LEU A 110 -15.06 5.19 -15.32
C LEU A 110 -14.59 5.11 -13.87
N PHE A 111 -14.41 3.89 -13.39
CA PHE A 111 -13.84 3.60 -12.08
C PHE A 111 -12.33 3.33 -12.19
N VAL A 112 -11.56 3.96 -11.31
CA VAL A 112 -10.17 3.57 -11.01
C VAL A 112 -10.04 3.42 -9.51
N ILE A 113 -9.90 2.18 -9.04
CA ILE A 113 -9.96 1.82 -7.62
C ILE A 113 -8.66 1.15 -7.20
N SER A 114 -7.98 1.67 -6.20
CA SER A 114 -6.81 1.04 -5.59
C SER A 114 -7.19 -0.24 -4.85
N LEU A 115 -6.45 -1.31 -5.11
CA LEU A 115 -6.60 -2.62 -4.47
C LEU A 115 -5.57 -2.82 -3.32
N THR A 116 -4.93 -1.73 -2.90
CA THR A 116 -3.90 -1.75 -1.85
C THR A 116 -4.06 -0.55 -0.92
N PHE A 117 -3.57 -0.70 0.31
CA PHE A 117 -3.52 0.40 1.29
C PHE A 117 -2.81 1.65 0.77
N ALA A 118 -3.34 2.80 1.14
CA ALA A 118 -2.80 4.11 0.81
C ALA A 118 -1.41 4.32 1.41
N ASP A 119 -0.63 5.17 0.76
CA ASP A 119 0.53 5.79 1.41
C ASP A 119 0.07 6.80 2.49
N ALA A 120 -1.15 7.34 2.39
CA ALA A 120 -1.71 8.34 3.29
C ALA A 120 -2.38 7.71 4.53
N LEU A 121 -2.25 8.40 5.66
CA LEU A 121 -2.93 8.07 6.92
C LEU A 121 -3.84 9.24 7.30
N LEU A 122 -4.97 8.93 7.93
CA LEU A 122 -5.87 9.90 8.54
C LEU A 122 -5.25 10.49 9.82
N PRO A 123 -5.78 11.61 10.35
CA PRO A 123 -5.24 12.25 11.55
C PRO A 123 -5.20 11.36 12.80
N ASP A 124 -6.11 10.39 12.89
CA ASP A 124 -6.14 9.40 13.96
C ASP A 124 -5.08 8.30 13.79
N GLY A 125 -4.43 8.21 12.62
CA GLY A 125 -3.42 7.20 12.29
C GLY A 125 -3.94 6.02 11.48
N SER A 126 -5.26 5.91 11.26
CA SER A 126 -5.84 4.87 10.41
C SER A 126 -5.50 5.07 8.93
N ASN A 127 -5.63 4.01 8.11
CA ASN A 127 -5.36 4.16 6.68
C ASN A 127 -6.41 5.02 5.99
N ALA A 128 -5.99 5.84 5.02
CA ALA A 128 -6.94 6.56 4.20
C ALA A 128 -7.75 5.63 3.29
N HIS A 129 -7.25 4.46 2.89
CA HIS A 129 -8.10 3.47 2.23
C HIS A 129 -8.72 2.56 3.28
N CYS A 130 -9.99 2.78 3.60
CA CYS A 130 -10.72 1.98 4.58
C CYS A 130 -11.35 0.72 3.99
N THR A 131 -11.52 0.66 2.66
CA THR A 131 -12.03 -0.52 1.96
C THR A 131 -11.00 -1.02 0.95
N ILE A 132 -10.27 -2.08 1.32
CA ILE A 132 -9.36 -2.80 0.42
C ILE A 132 -9.97 -4.18 0.15
N GLU A 133 -10.29 -4.42 -1.11
CA GLU A 133 -10.92 -5.65 -1.58
C GLU A 133 -10.30 -6.10 -2.91
N SER A 134 -10.59 -7.34 -3.31
CA SER A 134 -10.11 -7.89 -4.58
C SER A 134 -10.77 -7.22 -5.79
N ALA A 135 -10.14 -7.32 -6.96
CA ALA A 135 -10.72 -6.81 -8.20
C ALA A 135 -12.08 -7.46 -8.51
N ASP A 136 -12.21 -8.76 -8.26
CA ASP A 136 -13.46 -9.51 -8.53
C ASP A 136 -14.58 -9.06 -7.60
N TRP A 137 -14.29 -8.82 -6.33
CA TRP A 137 -15.26 -8.30 -5.37
C TRP A 137 -15.78 -6.93 -5.81
N TRP A 138 -14.89 -6.01 -6.19
CA TRP A 138 -15.29 -4.70 -6.70
C TRP A 138 -16.14 -4.79 -7.96
N LEU A 139 -15.79 -5.68 -8.89
CA LEU A 139 -16.57 -5.89 -10.11
C LEU A 139 -17.97 -6.42 -9.81
N GLU A 140 -18.11 -7.32 -8.83
CA GLU A 140 -19.42 -7.81 -8.39
C GLU A 140 -20.27 -6.66 -7.84
N GLU A 141 -19.74 -5.88 -6.90
CA GLU A 141 -20.46 -4.74 -6.30
C GLU A 141 -20.86 -3.70 -7.34
N ILE A 142 -19.95 -3.34 -8.26
CA ILE A 142 -20.26 -2.38 -9.34
C ILE A 142 -21.34 -2.93 -10.27
N ARG A 143 -21.30 -4.23 -10.63
CA ARG A 143 -22.28 -4.85 -11.55
C ARG A 143 -23.71 -4.89 -11.02
N ARG A 144 -23.89 -4.86 -9.70
CA ARG A 144 -25.23 -4.76 -9.09
C ARG A 144 -25.96 -3.48 -9.48
N HIS A 145 -25.21 -2.41 -9.76
CA HIS A 145 -25.74 -1.11 -10.19
C HIS A 145 -25.53 -0.86 -11.69
N PHE A 146 -24.45 -1.40 -12.26
CA PHE A 146 -24.05 -1.22 -13.66
C PHE A 146 -23.78 -2.58 -14.34
N PRO A 147 -24.82 -3.30 -14.82
CA PRO A 147 -24.67 -4.66 -15.35
C PRO A 147 -23.72 -4.78 -16.55
N SER A 148 -23.54 -3.71 -17.32
CA SER A 148 -22.67 -3.63 -18.49
C SER A 148 -21.18 -3.42 -18.17
N THR A 149 -20.79 -3.56 -16.89
CA THR A 149 -19.42 -3.27 -16.44
C THR A 149 -18.37 -4.20 -17.03
N GLN A 150 -17.32 -3.59 -17.57
CA GLN A 150 -16.14 -4.25 -18.14
C GLN A 150 -14.85 -3.76 -17.50
N THR A 151 -13.86 -4.64 -17.44
CA THR A 151 -12.52 -4.27 -16.99
C THR A 151 -11.75 -3.58 -18.11
N VAL A 152 -10.95 -2.59 -17.73
CA VAL A 152 -10.02 -1.90 -18.63
C VAL A 152 -8.64 -1.84 -17.98
N GLN A 153 -7.59 -1.97 -18.80
CA GLN A 153 -6.22 -1.92 -18.31
C GLN A 153 -5.95 -0.58 -17.62
N THR A 154 -5.42 -0.60 -16.40
CA THR A 154 -5.04 0.62 -15.69
C THR A 154 -3.54 0.92 -15.79
N ARG A 155 -3.20 2.14 -15.35
CA ARG A 155 -1.82 2.60 -15.20
C ARG A 155 -1.03 1.86 -14.13
N GLN A 156 -1.67 1.16 -13.19
CA GLN A 156 -1.04 0.53 -12.02
C GLN A 156 -1.61 -0.87 -11.85
N ALA A 157 -0.75 -1.89 -11.78
CA ALA A 157 -1.21 -3.27 -11.59
C ALA A 157 -1.95 -3.49 -10.25
N SER A 158 -1.79 -2.58 -9.30
CA SER A 158 -2.45 -2.56 -7.99
C SER A 158 -3.77 -1.80 -7.99
N ALA A 159 -4.34 -1.49 -9.16
CA ALA A 159 -5.62 -0.79 -9.27
C ALA A 159 -6.53 -1.46 -10.31
N LEU A 160 -7.80 -1.61 -9.96
CA LEU A 160 -8.86 -2.00 -10.88
C LEU A 160 -9.26 -0.79 -11.74
N GLY A 161 -9.40 -1.03 -13.03
CA GLY A 161 -10.03 -0.10 -13.96
C GLY A 161 -11.29 -0.75 -14.47
N ALA A 162 -12.41 -0.05 -14.36
CA ALA A 162 -13.69 -0.54 -14.84
C ALA A 162 -14.47 0.58 -15.53
N ILE A 163 -15.18 0.23 -16.60
CA ILE A 163 -16.11 1.11 -17.31
C ILE A 163 -17.48 0.45 -17.38
N THR A 164 -18.55 1.24 -17.35
CA THR A 164 -19.93 0.72 -17.30
C THR A 164 -20.60 0.59 -18.67
N TRP A 165 -19.86 0.80 -19.76
CA TRP A 165 -20.35 0.67 -21.13
C TRP A 165 -19.50 -0.29 -21.97
N ARG A 166 -19.92 -0.51 -23.22
CA ARG A 166 -19.13 -1.25 -24.22
C ARG A 166 -18.26 -0.29 -25.02
N PRO A 167 -16.93 -0.26 -24.81
CA PRO A 167 -16.08 0.70 -25.49
C PRO A 167 -15.88 0.31 -26.95
N HIS A 168 -15.71 1.30 -27.83
CA HIS A 168 -15.35 1.00 -29.20
C HIS A 168 -13.92 0.41 -29.27
N PRO A 169 -13.63 -0.58 -30.14
CA PRO A 169 -12.29 -1.17 -30.25
C PRO A 169 -11.15 -0.16 -30.46
N THR A 170 -11.44 0.96 -31.12
CA THR A 170 -10.45 2.04 -31.32
C THR A 170 -10.06 2.74 -30.02
N ALA A 171 -10.97 2.88 -29.06
CA ALA A 171 -10.68 3.45 -27.74
C ALA A 171 -9.72 2.54 -26.96
N LEU A 172 -9.98 1.22 -26.97
CA LEU A 172 -9.09 0.22 -26.37
C LEU A 172 -7.71 0.18 -27.02
N ALA A 173 -7.64 0.31 -28.36
CA ALA A 173 -6.38 0.40 -29.08
C ALA A 173 -5.59 1.67 -28.70
N ARG A 174 -6.25 2.83 -28.60
CA ARG A 174 -5.63 4.09 -28.13
C ARG A 174 -5.11 3.97 -26.71
N LEU A 175 -5.90 3.36 -25.82
CA LEU A 175 -5.52 3.10 -24.44
C LEU A 175 -4.26 2.23 -24.37
N THR A 176 -4.21 1.16 -25.18
CA THR A 176 -3.04 0.27 -25.27
C THR A 176 -1.79 1.03 -25.73
N ALA A 177 -1.93 1.88 -26.76
CA ALA A 177 -0.84 2.72 -27.25
C ALA A 177 -0.32 3.72 -26.18
N VAL A 178 -1.21 4.31 -25.38
CA VAL A 178 -0.82 5.15 -24.23
C VAL A 178 0.04 4.36 -23.23
N HIS A 179 -0.40 3.15 -22.87
CA HIS A 179 0.32 2.28 -21.94
C HIS A 179 1.71 1.89 -22.47
N GLU A 180 1.80 1.53 -23.75
CA GLU A 180 3.07 1.20 -24.39
C GLU A 180 4.03 2.38 -24.42
N ARG A 181 3.58 3.58 -24.82
CA ARG A 181 4.40 4.79 -24.83
C ARG A 181 4.94 5.08 -23.43
N ARG A 182 4.11 4.95 -22.41
CA ARG A 182 4.52 5.12 -21.02
C ARG A 182 5.54 4.08 -20.59
N ARG A 183 5.30 2.79 -20.89
CA ARG A 183 6.24 1.70 -20.58
C ARG A 183 7.59 1.91 -21.25
N ARG A 184 7.63 2.39 -22.50
CA ARG A 184 8.87 2.74 -23.23
C ARG A 184 9.60 3.89 -22.53
N ARG A 185 8.91 4.96 -22.13
CA ARG A 185 9.48 6.08 -21.38
C ARG A 185 10.07 5.64 -20.04
N GLU A 186 9.35 4.82 -19.28
CA GLU A 186 9.84 4.32 -17.98
C GLU A 186 11.03 3.36 -18.14
N LYS A 187 11.03 2.50 -19.17
CA LYS A 187 12.22 1.68 -19.52
C LYS A 187 13.43 2.54 -19.87
N MET A 188 13.23 3.61 -20.63
CA MET A 188 14.30 4.54 -21.00
C MET A 188 14.87 5.26 -19.76
N LYS A 189 14.01 5.80 -18.89
CA LYS A 189 14.43 6.39 -17.61
C LYS A 189 15.19 5.39 -16.73
N ALA A 190 14.69 4.16 -16.64
CA ALA A 190 15.34 3.11 -15.88
C ALA A 190 16.76 2.82 -16.41
N ARG A 191 16.93 2.78 -17.74
CA ARG A 191 18.23 2.61 -18.41
C ARG A 191 19.19 3.77 -18.12
N LEU A 192 18.71 5.00 -18.22
CA LEU A 192 19.50 6.21 -17.90
C LEU A 192 20.02 6.21 -16.47
N LEU A 193 19.25 5.66 -15.53
CA LEU A 193 19.62 5.58 -14.11
C LEU A 193 20.47 4.35 -13.74
N LEU A 194 20.76 3.44 -14.67
CA LEU A 194 21.52 2.21 -14.37
C LEU A 194 22.89 2.46 -13.73
N PRO A 195 23.73 3.40 -14.23
CA PRO A 195 25.04 3.64 -13.62
C PRO A 195 24.92 4.12 -12.18
N ALA A 196 24.04 5.10 -11.92
CA ALA A 196 23.79 5.62 -10.58
C ALA A 196 23.28 4.52 -9.63
N ARG A 197 22.39 3.64 -10.11
CA ARG A 197 21.90 2.48 -9.35
C ARG A 197 23.00 1.47 -9.03
N ALA A 198 23.94 1.24 -9.93
CA ALA A 198 25.06 0.33 -9.70
C ALA A 198 26.01 0.86 -8.61
N VAL A 199 26.32 2.16 -8.65
CA VAL A 199 27.14 2.82 -7.62
C VAL A 199 26.42 2.78 -6.27
N ALA A 200 25.15 3.17 -6.23
CA ALA A 200 24.31 3.11 -5.03
C ALA A 200 24.28 1.72 -4.39
N ALA A 201 24.07 0.68 -5.21
CA ALA A 201 24.00 -0.71 -4.78
C ALA A 201 25.31 -1.20 -4.12
N ARG A 202 26.46 -0.70 -4.58
CA ARG A 202 27.77 -0.99 -3.97
C ARG A 202 27.91 -0.25 -2.64
N LEU A 203 27.65 1.06 -2.62
CA LEU A 203 27.79 1.89 -1.41
C LEU A 203 26.95 1.38 -0.24
N ILE A 204 25.69 1.01 -0.50
CA ILE A 204 24.83 0.51 0.57
C ILE A 204 25.21 -0.89 1.04
N GLY A 205 25.85 -1.69 0.19
CA GLY A 205 26.26 -3.05 0.50
C GLY A 205 27.21 -3.17 1.68
N PHE A 206 27.99 -2.13 1.96
CA PHE A 206 28.97 -2.11 3.06
C PHE A 206 28.36 -1.88 4.44
N ARG A 207 27.10 -1.45 4.53
CA ARG A 207 26.47 -1.10 5.82
C ARG A 207 26.01 -2.31 6.65
N GLY A 208 25.80 -3.46 6.01
CA GLY A 208 25.37 -4.68 6.71
C GLY A 208 24.15 -4.46 7.61
N LEU A 209 24.18 -4.99 8.84
CA LEU A 209 23.11 -4.81 9.82
C LEU A 209 23.41 -3.71 10.85
N ALA A 210 24.56 -3.02 10.80
CA ALA A 210 24.91 -2.01 11.81
C ALA A 210 23.82 -0.93 12.00
N PRO A 211 23.24 -0.32 10.94
CA PRO A 211 22.12 0.62 11.09
C PRO A 211 20.86 0.05 11.76
N LEU A 212 20.64 -1.27 11.62
CA LEU A 212 19.53 -1.95 12.29
C LEU A 212 19.88 -2.20 13.76
N ASN A 213 21.11 -2.65 14.04
CA ASN A 213 21.63 -2.88 15.39
C ASN A 213 21.56 -1.61 16.25
N ASP A 214 21.97 -0.46 15.70
CA ASP A 214 21.89 0.85 16.39
C ASP A 214 20.47 1.20 16.88
N LEU A 215 19.43 0.62 16.27
CA LEU A 215 18.04 0.82 16.66
C LEU A 215 17.53 -0.29 17.58
N VAL A 216 18.03 -1.52 17.44
CA VAL A 216 17.45 -2.74 18.00
C VAL A 216 18.17 -3.26 19.24
N GLU A 217 19.45 -2.97 19.41
CA GLU A 217 20.27 -3.53 20.50
C GLU A 217 19.70 -3.19 21.88
N GLY A 218 19.42 -4.24 22.67
CA GLY A 218 18.84 -4.13 24.01
C GLY A 218 17.41 -3.58 24.05
N LYS A 219 16.69 -3.56 22.92
CA LYS A 219 15.34 -3.00 22.80
C LYS A 219 14.27 -4.08 22.61
N ALA A 220 13.05 -3.78 23.07
CA ALA A 220 11.87 -4.58 22.77
C ALA A 220 11.38 -4.26 21.34
N VAL A 221 11.28 -5.28 20.49
CA VAL A 221 10.98 -5.11 19.06
C VAL A 221 9.66 -5.79 18.68
N ALA A 222 8.71 -5.03 18.16
CA ALA A 222 7.55 -5.59 17.47
C ALA A 222 7.84 -5.73 15.97
N ILE A 223 7.66 -6.91 15.41
CA ILE A 223 7.66 -7.14 13.97
C ILE A 223 6.22 -7.39 13.53
N VAL A 224 5.69 -6.49 12.71
CA VAL A 224 4.32 -6.55 12.19
C VAL A 224 4.34 -7.09 10.76
N GLY A 225 3.94 -8.34 10.64
CA GLY A 225 3.70 -9.05 9.39
C GLY A 225 2.46 -8.55 8.65
N ASN A 226 2.24 -9.12 7.46
CA ASN A 226 1.18 -8.70 6.55
C ASN A 226 0.06 -9.74 6.41
N ALA A 227 -0.04 -10.71 7.31
CA ALA A 227 -1.17 -11.65 7.29
C ALA A 227 -2.49 -10.90 7.50
N SER A 228 -3.51 -11.19 6.71
CA SER A 228 -4.82 -10.53 6.81
C SER A 228 -5.58 -10.90 8.08
N SER A 229 -5.22 -12.01 8.72
CA SER A 229 -5.70 -12.39 10.06
C SER A 229 -5.48 -11.32 11.13
N ILE A 230 -4.50 -10.42 10.96
CA ILE A 230 -4.30 -9.29 11.89
C ILE A 230 -5.51 -8.33 11.92
N CYS A 231 -6.32 -8.27 10.86
CA CYS A 231 -7.48 -7.36 10.79
C CYS A 231 -8.54 -7.61 11.87
N ALA A 232 -8.58 -8.80 12.45
CA ALA A 232 -9.51 -9.16 13.53
C ALA A 232 -8.85 -9.09 14.93
N SER A 233 -7.66 -8.51 15.04
CA SER A 233 -6.96 -8.33 16.32
C SER A 233 -7.14 -6.93 16.90
N THR A 234 -6.70 -6.76 18.15
CA THR A 234 -6.63 -5.49 18.88
C THR A 234 -5.22 -5.23 19.43
N TYR A 235 -4.20 -5.65 18.68
CA TYR A 235 -2.79 -5.60 19.12
C TYR A 235 -2.18 -4.21 19.07
N GLY A 236 -2.91 -3.18 18.67
CA GLY A 236 -2.32 -1.89 18.34
C GLY A 236 -1.62 -1.20 19.51
N ALA A 237 -2.21 -1.23 20.71
CA ALA A 237 -1.57 -0.70 21.91
C ALA A 237 -0.32 -1.50 22.32
N GLU A 238 -0.35 -2.82 22.18
CA GLU A 238 0.79 -3.69 22.47
C GLU A 238 1.94 -3.45 21.48
N ILE A 239 1.64 -3.40 20.17
CA ILE A 239 2.61 -3.08 19.12
C ILE A 239 3.26 -1.73 19.41
N ASP A 240 2.46 -0.70 19.70
CA ASP A 240 2.96 0.65 19.94
C ASP A 240 3.68 0.81 21.30
N ALA A 241 3.59 -0.17 22.22
CA ALA A 241 4.34 -0.17 23.47
C ALA A 241 5.82 -0.57 23.29
N HIS A 242 6.18 -1.21 22.17
CA HIS A 242 7.55 -1.63 21.90
C HIS A 242 8.48 -0.45 21.61
N ASP A 243 9.76 -0.56 21.96
CA ASP A 243 10.76 0.46 21.65
C ASP A 243 10.91 0.65 20.14
N VAL A 244 10.92 -0.45 19.40
CA VAL A 244 11.09 -0.50 17.94
C VAL A 244 9.91 -1.24 17.31
N VAL A 245 9.31 -0.64 16.29
CA VAL A 245 8.28 -1.30 15.46
C VAL A 245 8.81 -1.46 14.04
N ILE A 246 8.87 -2.69 13.56
CA ILE A 246 9.29 -3.05 12.20
C ILE A 246 8.09 -3.50 11.40
N ARG A 247 7.83 -2.88 10.23
CA ARG A 247 6.74 -3.28 9.33
C ARG A 247 7.26 -3.79 8.00
N LEU A 248 6.51 -4.67 7.35
CA LEU A 248 6.91 -5.31 6.10
C LEU A 248 6.33 -4.65 4.85
N ASN A 249 7.16 -4.51 3.81
CA ASN A 249 6.79 -4.04 2.47
C ASN A 249 6.16 -2.64 2.47
N ARG A 250 4.87 -2.50 2.09
CA ARG A 250 4.15 -1.22 2.19
C ARG A 250 3.94 -0.82 3.66
N GLY A 251 3.99 -1.77 4.57
CA GLY A 251 3.78 -1.60 6.01
C GLY A 251 2.38 -1.11 6.33
N PRO A 252 1.31 -1.79 5.89
CA PRO A 252 -0.04 -1.32 6.12
C PRO A 252 -0.27 -1.04 7.61
N ILE A 253 -0.85 0.12 7.89
CA ILE A 253 -1.43 0.48 9.18
C ILE A 253 -2.92 0.45 8.94
N ILE A 254 -3.64 -0.38 9.69
CA ILE A 254 -5.08 -0.61 9.50
C ILE A 254 -5.82 0.47 10.31
N SER A 255 -5.66 0.40 11.63
CA SER A 255 -6.12 1.40 12.58
C SER A 255 -5.20 1.41 13.81
N PRO A 256 -5.28 2.45 14.65
CA PRO A 256 -4.57 2.50 15.93
C PRO A 256 -4.88 1.30 16.83
N GLU A 257 -6.12 0.82 16.84
CA GLU A 257 -6.59 -0.27 17.70
C GLU A 257 -6.06 -1.63 17.22
N THR A 258 -6.09 -1.87 15.91
CA THR A 258 -5.77 -3.18 15.34
C THR A 258 -4.26 -3.41 15.22
N SER A 259 -3.55 -2.48 14.58
CA SER A 259 -2.15 -2.70 14.23
C SER A 259 -1.21 -1.60 14.68
N GLY A 260 -1.69 -0.66 15.50
CA GLY A 260 -0.89 0.44 16.03
C GLY A 260 -0.52 1.44 14.94
N THR A 261 0.11 2.53 15.33
CA THR A 261 0.45 3.64 14.43
C THR A 261 1.96 3.80 14.21
N ARG A 262 2.78 3.20 15.06
CA ARG A 262 4.23 3.38 15.02
C ARG A 262 4.86 2.54 13.91
N THR A 263 5.91 3.11 13.30
CA THR A 263 6.82 2.41 12.39
C THR A 263 8.21 3.02 12.54
N THR A 264 9.13 2.29 13.17
CA THR A 264 10.53 2.71 13.33
C THR A 264 11.37 2.27 12.15
N VAL A 265 11.22 1.01 11.74
CA VAL A 265 11.91 0.41 10.60
C VAL A 265 10.87 -0.05 9.58
N LEU A 266 11.11 0.25 8.31
CA LEU A 266 10.35 -0.32 7.21
C LEU A 266 11.24 -1.34 6.50
N ALA A 267 10.91 -2.62 6.63
CA ALA A 267 11.64 -3.71 5.98
C ALA A 267 10.92 -4.12 4.70
N SER A 268 11.56 -4.04 3.53
CA SER A 268 10.85 -4.23 2.26
C SER A 268 11.62 -5.05 1.23
N SER A 269 10.89 -5.96 0.57
CA SER A 269 11.33 -6.68 -0.63
C SER A 269 10.82 -6.03 -1.92
N ILE A 270 9.97 -5.01 -1.81
CA ILE A 270 9.38 -4.26 -2.92
C ILE A 270 9.82 -2.80 -2.87
N TRP A 271 9.65 -2.10 -3.99
CA TRP A 271 9.95 -0.67 -4.04
C TRP A 271 9.03 0.12 -3.11
N VAL A 272 9.61 1.06 -2.35
CA VAL A 272 8.91 1.94 -1.41
C VAL A 272 9.05 3.39 -1.85
N SER A 273 7.93 4.11 -1.82
CA SER A 273 7.87 5.53 -2.13
C SER A 273 8.45 6.38 -0.98
N ARG A 274 9.03 7.53 -1.32
CA ARG A 274 9.46 8.52 -0.30
C ARG A 274 8.26 9.01 0.54
N GLY A 275 7.07 9.07 -0.05
CA GLY A 275 5.83 9.45 0.63
C GLY A 275 5.49 8.47 1.73
N ASN A 276 5.40 7.18 1.39
CA ASN A 276 5.12 6.10 2.35
C ASN A 276 6.10 6.10 3.54
N PHE A 277 7.40 6.19 3.25
CA PHE A 277 8.45 6.21 4.26
C PHE A 277 8.33 7.42 5.21
N ARG A 278 8.06 8.62 4.66
CA ARG A 278 7.92 9.84 5.45
C ARG A 278 6.61 9.89 6.24
N GLN A 279 5.51 9.45 5.64
CA GLN A 279 4.19 9.43 6.31
C GLN A 279 4.24 8.57 7.56
N LYS A 280 4.92 7.41 7.48
CA LYS A 280 5.14 6.49 8.61
C LYS A 280 6.19 6.96 9.61
N LYS A 281 6.84 8.10 9.35
CA LYS A 281 7.94 8.65 10.16
C LYS A 281 9.07 7.63 10.39
N SER A 282 9.30 6.74 9.42
CA SER A 282 10.30 5.67 9.54
C SER A 282 11.71 6.26 9.60
N ARG A 283 12.57 5.65 10.42
CA ARG A 283 13.97 6.06 10.61
C ARG A 283 14.91 5.30 9.68
N LEU A 284 14.59 4.02 9.43
CA LEU A 284 15.41 3.10 8.63
C LEU A 284 14.58 2.36 7.58
N LEU A 285 15.09 2.27 6.35
CA LEU A 285 14.64 1.27 5.37
C LEU A 285 15.62 0.08 5.39
N LEU A 286 15.12 -1.11 5.75
CA LEU A 286 15.84 -2.38 5.59
C LEU A 286 15.44 -3.02 4.26
N TRP A 287 16.37 -3.07 3.30
CA TRP A 287 16.14 -3.63 1.98
C TRP A 287 16.44 -5.12 1.95
N LEU A 288 15.40 -5.93 1.84
CA LEU A 288 15.48 -7.38 2.03
C LEU A 288 15.88 -8.14 0.75
N THR A 289 15.63 -7.56 -0.43
CA THR A 289 15.86 -8.25 -1.70
C THR A 289 17.31 -8.16 -2.18
N PRO A 290 17.88 -9.25 -2.75
CA PRO A 290 19.21 -9.23 -3.36
C PRO A 290 19.31 -8.30 -4.58
N LYS A 291 18.17 -7.82 -5.11
CA LYS A 291 18.08 -6.87 -6.22
C LYS A 291 18.49 -5.45 -5.81
N ARG A 292 19.74 -5.25 -5.37
CA ARG A 292 20.24 -3.98 -4.83
C ARG A 292 20.16 -2.79 -5.80
N ARG A 293 20.09 -3.03 -7.12
CA ARG A 293 19.89 -1.97 -8.13
C ARG A 293 18.48 -1.36 -8.09
N GLU A 294 17.51 -2.07 -7.53
CA GLU A 294 16.16 -1.54 -7.32
C GLU A 294 16.05 -0.69 -6.05
N PHE A 295 17.12 -0.63 -5.24
CA PHE A 295 17.17 0.16 -4.03
C PHE A 295 16.80 1.63 -4.30
N PRO A 296 15.96 2.26 -3.47
CA PRO A 296 15.44 3.59 -3.77
C PRO A 296 16.53 4.68 -3.70
N LEU A 297 16.89 5.26 -4.85
CA LEU A 297 17.90 6.32 -4.95
C LEU A 297 17.61 7.55 -4.07
N TRP A 298 16.35 7.81 -3.73
CA TRP A 298 15.97 8.93 -2.87
C TRP A 298 16.49 8.78 -1.43
N LEU A 299 16.87 7.58 -0.99
CA LEU A 299 17.50 7.31 0.31
C LEU A 299 18.99 7.67 0.36
N LEU A 300 19.63 7.93 -0.78
CA LEU A 300 21.05 8.29 -0.81
C LEU A 300 21.30 9.76 -0.47
N LYS A 301 20.23 10.57 -0.33
CA LYS A 301 20.34 11.98 0.10
C LYS A 301 20.38 12.05 1.64
N ALA A 302 21.24 12.93 2.15
CA ALA A 302 21.90 12.91 3.47
C ALA A 302 21.06 13.01 4.77
N ARG A 303 19.84 12.47 4.86
CA ARG A 303 19.04 12.48 6.11
C ARG A 303 18.24 11.21 6.39
N HIS A 304 18.39 10.16 5.59
CA HIS A 304 17.61 8.92 5.74
C HIS A 304 18.52 7.70 5.77
N MET A 305 18.29 6.80 6.73
CA MET A 305 19.09 5.58 6.86
C MET A 305 18.47 4.50 5.98
N GLY A 306 19.31 3.90 5.15
CA GLY A 306 18.99 2.73 4.36
C GLY A 306 20.08 1.70 4.57
N THR A 307 19.67 0.46 4.78
CA THR A 307 20.59 -0.68 4.83
C THR A 307 20.04 -1.86 4.03
N VAL A 308 20.88 -2.87 3.79
CA VAL A 308 20.51 -4.08 3.03
C VAL A 308 20.66 -5.32 3.89
N PHE A 309 19.81 -6.29 3.65
CA PHE A 309 19.96 -7.62 4.22
C PHE A 309 21.26 -8.27 3.68
N PRO A 310 22.13 -8.79 4.57
CA PRO A 310 23.40 -9.40 4.16
C PRO A 310 23.18 -10.61 3.26
N LYS A 311 23.98 -10.71 2.20
CA LYS A 311 23.94 -11.87 1.29
C LYS A 311 24.30 -13.19 1.98
N PRO A 312 25.35 -13.27 2.83
CA PRO A 312 25.68 -14.52 3.53
C PRO A 312 24.55 -15.00 4.43
N LEU A 313 23.85 -14.07 5.12
CA LEU A 313 22.70 -14.40 5.95
C LEU A 313 21.52 -14.92 5.13
N TYR A 314 21.30 -14.40 3.92
CA TYR A 314 20.30 -14.92 2.99
C TYR A 314 20.63 -16.35 2.55
N GLU A 315 21.89 -16.64 2.25
CA GLU A 315 22.35 -17.97 1.84
C GLU A 315 22.21 -18.99 2.97
N ASP A 316 22.65 -18.66 4.19
CA ASP A 316 22.50 -19.51 5.38
C ASP A 316 21.01 -19.79 5.68
N LEU A 317 20.18 -18.74 5.71
CA LEU A 317 18.75 -18.90 5.98
C LEU A 317 18.05 -19.73 4.88
N SER A 318 18.41 -19.53 3.61
CA SER A 318 17.84 -20.34 2.51
C SER A 318 18.23 -21.81 2.63
N GLN A 319 19.47 -22.09 3.04
CA GLN A 319 19.95 -23.46 3.23
C GLN A 319 19.22 -24.14 4.41
N ARG A 320 19.04 -23.44 5.53
CA ARG A 320 18.29 -23.96 6.70
C ARG A 320 16.84 -24.27 6.38
N LEU A 321 16.17 -23.39 5.62
CA LEU A 321 14.76 -23.55 5.27
C LEU A 321 14.52 -24.49 4.08
N GLY A 322 15.56 -24.90 3.35
CA GLY A 322 15.45 -25.68 2.11
C GLY A 322 14.76 -24.92 0.96
N SER A 323 14.44 -23.64 1.14
CA SER A 323 13.69 -22.81 0.19
C SER A 323 14.09 -21.35 0.32
N ARG A 324 13.53 -20.49 -0.53
CA ARG A 324 13.78 -19.05 -0.42
C ARG A 324 13.05 -18.50 0.83
N PRO A 325 13.70 -17.73 1.72
CA PRO A 325 13.02 -17.15 2.87
C PRO A 325 12.04 -16.03 2.48
N SER A 326 10.92 -15.94 3.20
CA SER A 326 9.96 -14.85 3.13
C SER A 326 10.52 -13.56 3.72
N SER A 327 9.83 -12.44 3.46
CA SER A 327 10.21 -11.14 4.04
C SER A 327 10.09 -11.13 5.56
N GLY A 328 9.11 -11.87 6.10
CA GLY A 328 8.97 -12.09 7.53
C GLY A 328 10.20 -12.79 8.09
N MET A 329 10.64 -13.89 7.47
CA MET A 329 11.79 -14.63 7.96
C MET A 329 13.10 -13.86 7.90
N MET A 330 13.35 -13.16 6.79
CA MET A 330 14.55 -12.34 6.69
C MET A 330 14.58 -11.28 7.79
N VAL A 331 13.47 -10.58 8.05
CA VAL A 331 13.50 -9.53 9.08
C VAL A 331 13.67 -10.10 10.49
N THR A 332 13.05 -11.24 10.79
CA THR A 332 13.16 -11.88 12.10
C THR A 332 14.61 -12.32 12.34
N ALA A 333 15.23 -13.00 11.38
CA ALA A 333 16.63 -13.41 11.47
C ALA A 333 17.59 -12.21 11.62
N ALA A 334 17.40 -11.14 10.83
CA ALA A 334 18.21 -9.93 10.96
C ALA A 334 18.05 -9.26 12.33
N THR A 335 16.83 -9.25 12.86
CA THR A 335 16.53 -8.62 14.16
C THR A 335 17.17 -9.40 15.29
N LEU A 336 17.07 -10.73 15.31
CA LEU A 336 17.67 -11.57 16.35
C LEU A 336 19.20 -11.45 16.41
N LEU A 337 19.86 -11.28 15.25
CA LEU A 337 21.32 -11.03 15.19
C LEU A 337 21.74 -9.65 15.72
N CYS A 338 20.79 -8.75 15.95
CA CYS A 338 21.03 -7.40 16.48
C CYS A 338 20.82 -7.31 18.00
N ASN A 339 20.88 -8.44 18.72
CA ASN A 339 20.79 -8.53 20.18
C ASN A 339 19.64 -7.73 20.82
N PRO A 340 18.38 -7.92 20.39
CA PRO A 340 17.21 -7.31 21.02
C PRO A 340 17.01 -7.85 22.45
N SER A 341 16.32 -7.10 23.30
CA SER A 341 15.88 -7.62 24.60
C SER A 341 14.71 -8.60 24.46
N SER A 342 13.82 -8.34 23.50
CA SER A 342 12.68 -9.17 23.13
C SER A 342 12.26 -8.91 21.69
N VAL A 343 11.71 -9.91 21.02
CA VAL A 343 11.09 -9.79 19.70
C VAL A 343 9.69 -10.37 19.76
N SER A 344 8.67 -9.59 19.44
CA SER A 344 7.29 -10.05 19.33
C SER A 344 6.82 -10.00 17.88
N LEU A 345 6.36 -11.14 17.35
CA LEU A 345 5.84 -11.24 15.99
C LEU A 345 4.30 -11.08 15.98
N PHE A 346 3.78 -10.13 15.21
CA PHE A 346 2.35 -9.88 15.04
C PHE A 346 1.94 -10.08 13.58
N GLY A 347 0.81 -10.74 13.31
CA GLY A 347 0.37 -10.96 11.93
C GLY A 347 1.25 -11.94 11.15
N PHE A 348 1.68 -13.01 11.84
CA PHE A 348 2.37 -14.17 11.28
C PHE A 348 1.50 -15.41 11.55
N ASP A 349 0.94 -16.01 10.51
CA ASP A 349 0.03 -17.16 10.61
C ASP A 349 0.44 -18.30 9.67
N GLY A 350 1.72 -18.38 9.29
CA GLY A 350 2.21 -19.38 8.35
C GLY A 350 1.56 -19.29 6.97
N PHE A 351 1.07 -18.10 6.57
CA PHE A 351 0.35 -17.88 5.31
C PHE A 351 -0.96 -18.66 5.21
N GLN A 352 -1.60 -18.94 6.35
CA GLN A 352 -2.96 -19.48 6.40
C GLN A 352 -3.99 -18.49 5.87
N SER A 353 -3.75 -17.19 6.08
CA SER A 353 -4.55 -16.11 5.50
C SER A 353 -3.85 -15.41 4.32
N ASP A 354 -4.62 -14.65 3.54
CA ASP A 354 -4.09 -13.81 2.47
C ASP A 354 -3.15 -12.72 3.01
N SER A 355 -2.30 -12.16 2.14
CA SER A 355 -1.46 -11.03 2.51
C SER A 355 -2.13 -9.69 2.22
N LEU A 356 -2.05 -8.76 3.18
CA LEU A 356 -2.41 -7.35 3.02
C LEU A 356 -1.55 -6.61 1.96
N SER A 357 -0.48 -7.24 1.45
CA SER A 357 0.31 -6.73 0.33
C SER A 357 -0.25 -7.10 -1.06
N GLY A 358 -1.28 -7.96 -1.14
CA GLY A 358 -1.88 -8.41 -2.40
C GLY A 358 -3.19 -9.16 -2.18
N ILE A 359 -4.27 -8.42 -1.91
CA ILE A 359 -5.60 -8.99 -1.66
C ILE A 359 -6.10 -9.74 -2.89
N GLY A 360 -6.61 -10.96 -2.70
CA GLY A 360 -7.12 -11.82 -3.77
C GLY A 360 -6.05 -12.47 -4.66
N GLN A 361 -4.76 -12.26 -4.35
CA GLN A 361 -3.67 -12.99 -5.00
C GLN A 361 -3.12 -14.02 -4.03
N ARG A 362 -3.51 -15.29 -4.20
CA ARG A 362 -2.91 -16.40 -3.44
C ARG A 362 -1.40 -16.38 -3.71
N HIS A 363 -0.60 -16.11 -2.68
CA HIS A 363 0.83 -15.93 -2.85
C HIS A 363 1.51 -17.28 -3.08
N VAL A 364 1.53 -17.74 -4.33
CA VAL A 364 2.35 -18.87 -4.79
C VAL A 364 3.78 -18.38 -4.96
N GLY A 365 4.44 -18.12 -3.83
CA GLY A 365 5.87 -17.82 -3.79
C GLY A 365 6.70 -19.10 -3.70
N PRO A 366 8.01 -19.04 -3.98
CA PRO A 366 8.94 -20.18 -3.84
C PRO A 366 9.31 -20.47 -2.36
N HIS A 367 8.41 -20.15 -1.44
CA HIS A 367 8.60 -20.20 0.01
C HIS A 367 8.01 -21.48 0.56
N ASP A 368 8.72 -22.13 1.48
CA ASP A 368 8.20 -23.26 2.24
C ASP A 368 7.65 -22.76 3.59
N TYR A 369 6.38 -22.35 3.59
CA TYR A 369 5.75 -21.78 4.78
C TYR A 369 5.68 -22.75 5.97
N PRO A 370 5.40 -24.06 5.78
CA PRO A 370 5.55 -25.04 6.85
C PRO A 370 6.96 -25.06 7.45
N ALA A 371 8.02 -25.05 6.63
CA ALA A 371 9.40 -25.01 7.12
C ALA A 371 9.70 -23.69 7.87
N GLU A 372 9.21 -22.55 7.37
CA GLU A 372 9.34 -21.26 8.06
C GLU A 372 8.65 -21.26 9.42
N GLN A 373 7.44 -21.82 9.52
CA GLN A 373 6.69 -21.90 10.77
C GLN A 373 7.38 -22.83 11.78
N ALA A 374 7.91 -23.96 11.31
CA ALA A 374 8.69 -24.88 12.15
C ALA A 374 9.95 -24.19 12.70
N TYR A 375 10.68 -23.48 11.83
CA TYR A 375 11.87 -22.73 12.22
C TYR A 375 11.55 -21.60 13.21
N LEU A 376 10.46 -20.86 13.01
CA LEU A 376 10.00 -19.86 13.98
C LEU A 376 9.66 -20.47 15.33
N SER A 377 9.03 -21.66 15.32
CA SER A 377 8.67 -22.36 16.54
C SER A 377 9.91 -22.86 17.30
N GLU A 378 10.94 -23.31 16.58
CA GLU A 378 12.25 -23.66 17.14
C GLU A 378 12.93 -22.42 17.75
N LEU A 379 12.93 -21.29 17.04
CA LEU A 379 13.48 -20.04 17.54
C LEU A 379 12.72 -19.50 18.76
N ALA A 380 11.40 -19.70 18.83
CA ALA A 380 10.59 -19.25 19.97
C ALA A 380 10.85 -20.05 21.26
N GLN A 381 11.46 -21.24 21.16
CA GLN A 381 11.95 -21.97 22.34
C GLN A 381 13.24 -21.36 22.90
N GLN A 382 13.84 -20.42 22.19
CA GLN A 382 15.05 -19.71 22.57
C GLN A 382 14.68 -18.27 22.95
N ALA A 383 15.17 -17.77 24.08
CA ALA A 383 15.12 -16.33 24.33
C ALA A 383 15.92 -15.62 23.21
N PRO A 384 15.47 -14.50 22.61
CA PRO A 384 14.41 -13.58 23.07
C PRO A 384 13.15 -13.49 22.17
N LEU A 385 12.68 -14.58 21.53
CA LEU A 385 11.57 -14.52 20.55
C LEU A 385 10.21 -14.96 21.12
N GLU A 386 9.19 -14.13 20.93
CA GLU A 386 7.77 -14.41 21.21
C GLU A 386 6.92 -14.27 19.95
N ILE A 387 5.95 -15.17 19.77
CA ILE A 387 5.04 -15.15 18.61
C ILE A 387 3.61 -14.86 19.11
N ARG A 388 2.99 -13.80 18.58
CA ARG A 388 1.60 -13.40 18.88
C ARG A 388 0.69 -13.80 17.73
N CYS A 389 -0.11 -14.84 17.97
CA CYS A 389 -1.17 -15.31 17.07
C CYS A 389 -2.54 -14.80 17.57
N GLN A 390 -3.59 -14.89 16.76
CA GLN A 390 -4.94 -14.61 17.27
C GLN A 390 -5.25 -15.45 18.51
N GLY A 391 -5.72 -14.81 19.59
CA GLY A 391 -6.15 -15.48 20.82
C GLY A 391 -5.03 -15.84 21.81
N THR A 392 -3.78 -15.47 21.55
CA THR A 392 -2.70 -15.62 22.55
C THR A 392 -2.80 -14.46 23.56
N PRO A 393 -3.06 -14.71 24.86
CA PRO A 393 -3.07 -13.64 25.86
C PRO A 393 -1.68 -13.01 25.98
N ALA A 394 -1.64 -11.71 26.29
CA ALA A 394 -0.39 -11.04 26.64
C ALA A 394 0.27 -11.77 27.83
N PRO A 395 1.60 -11.95 27.83
CA PRO A 395 2.30 -12.58 28.94
C PRO A 395 2.05 -11.71 30.18
N SER A 396 1.54 -12.36 31.22
CA SER A 396 1.55 -11.78 32.56
C SER A 396 2.98 -11.44 32.92
N PRO A 397 3.28 -10.24 33.46
CA PRO A 397 4.64 -9.88 33.85
C PRO A 397 5.16 -10.95 34.80
N SER A 398 6.24 -11.62 34.40
CA SER A 398 6.91 -12.62 35.23
C SER A 398 7.25 -11.96 36.57
N PRO A 399 6.85 -12.52 37.72
CA PRO A 399 7.28 -12.01 39.00
C PRO A 399 8.81 -12.13 39.05
N ILE A 400 9.49 -10.99 39.17
CA ILE A 400 10.92 -10.94 39.43
C ILE A 400 11.13 -11.61 40.78
N SER A 401 11.52 -12.87 40.78
CA SER A 401 11.96 -13.60 41.96
C SER A 401 13.39 -13.16 42.29
N TYR A 402 13.53 -12.27 43.28
CA TYR A 402 14.81 -12.05 43.95
C TYR A 402 15.05 -13.23 44.89
N HIS A 403 15.96 -14.12 44.52
CA HIS A 403 16.64 -15.03 45.43
C HIS A 403 18.15 -14.94 45.20
#